data_AF-A0A969AJS6-F1
#
_entry.id   AF-A0A969AJS6-F1
#
_cell.length_a   1.000
_cell.length_b   1.000
_cell.length_c   1.000
_cell.angle_alpha   90.00
_cell.angle_beta   90.00
_cell.angle_gamma   90.00
#
_symmetry.space_group_name_H-M   'P 1'
#
loop_
_entity.id
_entity.type
_entity.pdbx_description
1 polymer ?
#
loop_
_entity_poly.entity_id
_entity_poly.type
_entity_poly.pdbx_seq_one_letter_code
_entity_poly.pdbx_strand_id
1 'polypeptide(L)' 'MTKIIHTIININNCILLVYHTNARCWQFRIISSSGSVFGERKIYYTAQAAEAAGREWVGEKR' A
#
# COMPACT_ATOMS: atom_id res chain seq x y z
N MET A 1 14.82 9.50 8.99
CA MET A 1 13.88 9.49 7.84
C MET A 1 12.62 8.75 8.24
N THR A 2 11.56 9.45 8.63
CA THR A 2 10.34 8.80 9.16
C THR A 2 9.35 8.62 8.01
N LYS A 3 8.91 7.37 7.78
CA LYS A 3 7.72 7.09 6.96
C LYS A 3 6.55 7.05 7.92
N ILE A 4 5.51 7.84 7.67
CA ILE A 4 4.33 7.86 8.53
C ILE A 4 3.36 6.83 7.97
N ILE A 5 3.05 5.81 8.77
CA ILE A 5 1.99 4.86 8.46
C ILE A 5 0.67 5.58 8.62
N HIS A 6 -0.14 5.59 7.57
CA HIS A 6 -1.45 6.22 7.58
C HIS A 6 -2.55 5.18 7.83
N THR A 7 -2.49 4.07 7.08
CA THR A 7 -3.53 3.04 7.13
C THR A 7 -2.92 1.65 7.00
N ILE A 8 -3.46 0.70 7.76
CA ILE A 8 -3.18 -0.73 7.65
C ILE A 8 -4.54 -1.45 7.49
N ILE A 9 -4.71 -2.23 6.43
CA ILE A 9 -5.92 -3.00 6.16
C ILE A 9 -5.55 -4.46 5.97
N ASN A 10 -6.23 -5.37 6.68
CA ASN A 10 -6.17 -6.80 6.39
C ASN A 10 -7.22 -7.14 5.32
N ILE A 11 -6.78 -7.72 4.20
CA ILE A 11 -7.64 -8.11 3.08
C ILE A 11 -7.17 -9.49 2.58
N ASN A 12 -8.03 -10.50 2.63
CA ASN A 12 -7.77 -11.83 2.05
C ASN A 12 -6.41 -12.43 2.43
N ASN A 13 -6.06 -12.39 3.72
CA ASN A 13 -4.79 -12.90 4.24
C ASN A 13 -3.54 -12.14 3.75
N CYS A 14 -3.74 -10.94 3.19
CA CYS A 14 -2.70 -9.97 2.89
C CYS A 14 -2.90 -8.71 3.75
N ILE A 15 -1.82 -7.98 3.98
CA ILE A 15 -1.84 -6.67 4.62
C ILE A 15 -1.59 -5.62 3.56
N LEU A 16 -2.54 -4.71 3.34
CA LEU A 16 -2.34 -3.49 2.59
C LEU A 16 -1.91 -2.37 3.54
N LEU A 17 -0.71 -1.84 3.31
CA LEU A 17 -0.12 -0.73 4.06
C LEU A 17 -0.12 0.51 3.17
N VAL A 18 -0.71 1.61 3.64
CA VAL A 18 -0.62 2.94 3.00
C VAL A 18 0.22 3.84 3.89
N TYR A 19 1.24 4.47 3.31
CA TYR A 19 2.18 5.30 4.04
C TYR A 19 2.58 6.53 3.25
N HIS A 20 2.93 7.58 4.01
CA HIS A 20 3.40 8.83 3.47
C HIS A 20 4.94 8.89 3.53
N THR A 21 5.54 9.37 2.44
CA THR A 21 6.99 9.51 2.31
C THR A 21 7.44 10.96 2.48
N ASN A 22 8.72 11.16 2.80
CA ASN A 22 9.29 12.50 2.94
C ASN A 22 9.28 13.30 1.62
N ALA A 23 9.17 12.62 0.48
CA ALA A 23 8.99 13.27 -0.82
C ALA A 23 7.59 13.89 -1.02
N ARG A 24 6.76 13.95 0.03
CA ARG A 24 5.35 14.37 -0.02
C ARG A 24 4.50 13.53 -0.97
N CYS A 25 4.79 12.23 -1.00
CA CYS A 25 4.15 11.27 -1.88
C CYS A 25 3.53 10.14 -1.08
N TRP A 26 2.34 9.72 -1.49
CA TRP A 26 1.64 8.55 -0.96
C TRP A 26 2.06 7.31 -1.73
N GLN A 27 2.25 6.22 -1.00
CA GLN A 27 2.58 4.91 -1.56
C GLN A 27 1.85 3.83 -0.79
N PHE A 28 1.75 2.65 -1.41
CA PHE A 28 1.26 1.46 -0.75
C PHE A 28 2.26 0.30 -0.82
N ARG A 29 2.12 -0.65 0.09
CA ARG A 29 2.75 -1.97 0.04
C ARG A 29 1.72 -3.04 0.38
N ILE A 30 1.86 -4.21 -0.22
CA ILE A 30 1.08 -5.38 0.12
C ILE A 30 2.03 -6.41 0.73
N ILE A 31 1.68 -6.96 1.88
CA ILE A 31 2.44 -8.03 2.54
C ILE A 31 1.57 -9.28 2.49
N SER A 32 2.03 -10.35 1.84
CA SER A 32 1.31 -11.63 1.87
C SER A 32 1.48 -12.32 3.22
N SER A 33 0.64 -13.32 3.48
CA SER A 33 0.77 -14.22 4.61
C SER A 33 2.11 -14.96 4.67
N SER A 34 2.77 -15.17 3.53
CA SER A 34 4.13 -15.73 3.45
C SER A 34 5.24 -14.74 3.82
N GLY A 35 4.90 -13.48 4.11
CA GLY A 35 5.84 -12.40 4.38
C GLY A 35 6.43 -11.73 3.13
N SER A 36 5.97 -12.08 1.93
CA SER A 36 6.44 -11.47 0.69
C SER A 36 5.86 -10.06 0.56
N VAL A 37 6.69 -9.10 0.14
CA VAL A 37 6.29 -7.69 0.01
C VAL A 37 6.14 -7.31 -1.46
N PHE A 38 4.95 -6.86 -1.84
CA PHE A 38 4.58 -6.41 -3.17
C PHE A 38 4.20 -4.91 -3.16
N GLY A 39 4.08 -4.34 -4.34
CA GLY A 39 3.63 -2.98 -4.56
C GLY A 39 4.48 -2.27 -5.61
N GLU A 40 3.89 -1.26 -6.24
CA GLU A 40 4.54 -0.48 -7.28
C GLU A 40 5.33 0.71 -6.72
N ARG A 41 6.29 1.19 -7.52
CA ARG A 41 7.07 2.41 -7.23
C ARG A 41 6.39 3.69 -7.73
N LYS A 42 5.07 3.65 -7.95
CA LYS A 42 4.30 4.82 -8.36
C LYS A 42 4.11 5.78 -7.19
N ILE A 43 3.90 7.03 -7.53
CA ILE A 43 3.61 8.12 -6.61
C ILE A 43 2.12 8.45 -6.72
N TYR A 44 1.45 8.50 -5.58
CA TYR A 44 0.06 8.96 -5.49
C TYR A 44 0.01 10.32 -4.78
N TYR A 45 -0.87 11.20 -5.26
CA TYR A 45 -1.05 12.54 -4.69
C TYR A 45 -1.93 12.54 -3.44
N THR A 46 -2.74 11.50 -3.23
CA THR A 46 -3.61 11.35 -2.04
C THR A 46 -3.50 9.95 -1.44
N ALA A 47 -3.74 9.84 -0.13
CA ALA A 47 -3.78 8.56 0.57
C ALA A 47 -4.85 7.64 -0.01
N GLN A 48 -6.01 8.20 -0.34
CA GLN A 48 -7.15 7.49 -0.90
C GLN A 48 -6.84 6.90 -2.29
N ALA A 49 -6.06 7.60 -3.12
CA ALA A 49 -5.61 7.07 -4.41
C ALA A 49 -4.62 5.90 -4.25
N ALA A 50 -3.71 5.98 -3.27
CA ALA A 50 -2.80 4.88 -2.95
C ALA A 50 -3.54 3.65 -2.41
N GLU A 51 -4.56 3.86 -1.56
CA GLU A 51 -5.39 2.78 -1.05
C GLU A 51 -6.21 2.11 -2.16
N ALA A 52 -6.87 2.90 -3.01
CA ALA A 52 -7.68 2.39 -4.11
C ALA A 52 -6.85 1.51 -5.06
N ALA A 53 -5.67 1.99 -5.47
CA ALA A 53 -4.75 1.20 -6.29
C ALA A 53 -4.28 -0.08 -5.57
N GLY A 54 -4.00 0.00 -4.27
CA GLY A 54 -3.65 -1.17 -3.48
C GLY A 54 -4.76 -2.22 -3.40
N ARG A 55 -6.03 -1.80 -3.29
CA ARG A 55 -7.19 -2.70 -3.30
C ARG A 55 -7.40 -3.34 -4.66
N GLU A 56 -7.27 -2.57 -5.73
CA GLU A 56 -7.34 -3.06 -7.11
C GLU A 56 -6.28 -4.15 -7.36
N TRP A 57 -5.04 -3.89 -6.96
CA TRP A 57 -3.94 -4.84 -7.09
C TRP A 57 -4.21 -6.18 -6.37
N VAL A 58 -4.78 -6.14 -5.16
CA VAL A 58 -5.19 -7.36 -4.43
C VAL A 58 -6.31 -8.09 -5.17
N GLY A 59 -7.21 -7.36 -5.83
CA GLY A 59 -8.30 -7.93 -6.65
C GLY A 59 -7.82 -8.57 -7.95
N GLU A 60 -6.84 -7.97 -8.65
CA GLU A 60 -6.28 -8.48 -9.91
C GLU A 60 -5.41 -9.73 -9.75
N LYS A 61 -4.87 -9.99 -8.55
CA LYS A 61 -4.05 -11.17 -8.24
C LYS A 61 -4.88 -12.44 -7.96
N ARG A 62 -6.17 -12.42 -8.25
CA ARG A 62 -7.10 -13.53 -8.08
C ARG A 62 -7.11 -14.49 -9.27
#